data_AF-A0A165GTZ2-F1
#
_entry.id   AF-A0A165GTZ2-F1
#
_cell.length_a   1.000
_cell.length_b   1.000
_cell.length_c   1.000
_cell.angle_alpha   90.00
_cell.angle_beta   90.00
_cell.angle_gamma   90.00
#
_symmetry.space_group_name_H-M   'P 1'
#
loop_
_entity.id
_entity.type
_entity.pdbx_description
1 polymer ?
#
loop_
_entity_poly.entity_id
_entity_poly.type
_entity_poly.pdbx_seq_one_letter_code
_entity_poly.pdbx_strand_id
1 'polypeptide(L)'
;MIPVTSEAHPDQLGFGRGRRVCPGRDFAINTMFIACAYMLWAFHFEWPVDDQGKEVICGVNEFRDTLPKVLTVSPTEFDIVLRPRKEGLELRLLAALKEQEMI
;
A
#
# COMPACT_ATOMS: atom_id res chain seq x y z
N MET A 1 1.47 28.94 -15.05
CA MET A 1 2.35 27.75 -15.22
C MET A 1 3.53 27.94 -14.29
N ILE A 2 3.68 27.09 -13.26
CA ILE A 2 4.76 27.23 -12.26
C ILE A 2 6.06 26.69 -12.90
N PRO A 3 7.23 27.33 -12.71
CA PRO A 3 8.45 26.91 -13.39
C PRO A 3 8.84 25.50 -12.95
N VAL A 4 9.17 24.64 -13.92
CA VAL A 4 9.79 23.34 -13.68
C VAL A 4 11.24 23.61 -13.29
N THR A 5 11.50 23.73 -11.99
CA THR A 5 12.87 23.65 -11.47
C THR A 5 13.28 22.17 -11.40
N SER A 6 14.58 21.90 -11.63
CA SER A 6 15.22 20.57 -11.61
C SER A 6 14.82 19.65 -10.45
N GLU A 7 14.40 20.23 -9.32
CA GLU A 7 14.05 19.54 -8.08
C GLU A 7 12.62 18.95 -8.05
N ALA A 8 11.78 19.22 -9.05
CA ALA A 8 10.39 18.77 -9.08
C ALA A 8 10.24 17.54 -9.98
N HIS A 9 10.55 16.37 -9.44
CA HIS A 9 10.32 15.09 -10.12
C HIS A 9 8.79 14.78 -10.14
N PRO A 10 8.17 14.49 -11.30
CA PRO A 10 6.70 14.32 -11.41
C PRO A 10 6.12 13.22 -10.51
N ASP A 11 6.95 12.24 -10.14
CA ASP A 11 6.66 11.14 -9.23
C ASP A 11 6.46 11.58 -7.77
N GLN A 12 6.64 12.87 -7.44
CA GLN A 12 6.76 13.35 -6.06
C GLN A 12 5.78 14.46 -5.70
N LEU A 13 4.78 14.68 -6.58
CA LEU A 13 3.76 15.71 -6.41
C LEU A 13 2.98 15.56 -5.08
N GLY A 14 2.92 14.35 -4.51
CA GLY A 14 2.28 14.06 -3.21
C GLY A 14 3.06 14.55 -1.98
N PHE A 15 4.33 14.95 -2.11
CA PHE A 15 5.19 15.33 -0.98
C PHE A 15 5.45 16.85 -0.86
N GLY A 16 4.84 17.66 -1.73
CA GLY A 16 5.06 19.11 -1.76
C GLY A 16 6.46 19.49 -2.27
N ARG A 17 6.87 20.75 -2.05
CA ARG A 17 8.17 21.29 -2.52
C ARG A 17 8.68 22.46 -1.69
N GLY A 18 9.97 22.81 -1.85
CA GLY A 18 10.60 23.96 -1.22
C GLY A 18 10.79 23.80 0.29
N ARG A 19 10.77 24.91 1.04
CA ARG A 19 11.05 24.94 2.50
C ARG A 19 10.06 24.12 3.36
N ARG A 20 8.94 23.66 2.80
CA ARG A 20 7.90 22.87 3.47
C ARG A 20 7.65 21.52 2.79
N VAL A 21 8.62 21.03 2.02
CA VAL A 21 8.59 19.66 1.47
C VAL A 21 8.46 18.66 2.62
N CYS A 22 7.75 17.55 2.38
CA CYS A 22 7.61 16.48 3.37
C CYS A 22 9.00 15.95 3.77
N PRO A 23 9.42 16.09 5.05
CA PRO A 23 10.73 15.62 5.49
C PRO A 23 10.84 14.09 5.45
N GLY A 24 9.70 13.38 5.42
CA GLY A 24 9.63 11.92 5.34
C GLY A 24 9.57 11.35 3.92
N ARG A 25 9.73 12.17 2.86
CA ARG A 25 9.59 11.74 1.45
C ARG A 25 10.42 10.49 1.14
N ASP A 26 11.73 10.55 1.40
CA ASP A 26 12.64 9.46 1.02
C ASP A 26 12.39 8.20 1.84
N PHE A 27 12.11 8.37 3.12
CA PHE A 27 11.74 7.25 3.99
C PHE A 27 10.46 6.57 3.50
N ALA A 28 9.42 7.33 3.17
CA ALA A 28 8.15 6.79 2.69
C ALA A 28 8.29 6.07 1.34
N ILE A 29 9.00 6.67 0.38
CA ILE A 29 9.23 6.07 -0.95
C ILE A 29 10.00 4.75 -0.81
N ASN A 30 11.11 4.75 -0.06
CA ASN A 30 11.93 3.55 0.11
C ASN A 30 11.18 2.45 0.86
N THR A 31 10.45 2.81 1.92
CA THR A 31 9.65 1.84 2.70
C THR A 31 8.55 1.24 1.83
N MET A 32 7.82 2.06 1.07
CA MET A 32 6.77 1.60 0.18
C MET A 32 7.33 0.68 -0.92
N PHE A 33 8.46 1.05 -1.52
CA PHE A 33 9.11 0.22 -2.53
C PHE A 33 9.46 -1.16 -1.99
N ILE A 34 10.11 -1.22 -0.81
CA ILE A 34 10.49 -2.47 -0.17
C ILE A 34 9.25 -3.30 0.18
N ALA A 35 8.22 -2.68 0.77
CA ALA A 35 6.97 -3.36 1.12
C ALA A 35 6.31 -3.96 -0.12
N CYS A 36 6.15 -3.18 -1.19
CA CYS A 36 5.58 -3.66 -2.46
C CYS A 36 6.43 -4.78 -3.08
N ALA A 37 7.76 -4.66 -3.08
CA ALA A 37 8.65 -5.68 -3.63
C ALA A 37 8.50 -7.03 -2.88
N TYR A 38 8.47 -7.01 -1.55
CA TYR A 38 8.25 -8.22 -0.76
C TYR A 38 6.85 -8.80 -0.99
N MET A 39 5.83 -7.95 -0.99
CA MET A 39 4.44 -8.34 -1.24
C MET A 39 4.28 -9.05 -2.59
N LEU A 40 4.79 -8.46 -3.67
CA LEU A 40 4.71 -9.00 -5.04
C LEU A 40 5.61 -10.24 -5.24
N TRP A 41 6.69 -10.36 -4.49
CA TRP A 41 7.51 -11.56 -4.44
C TRP A 41 6.80 -12.70 -3.72
N ALA A 42 6.08 -12.39 -2.63
CA ALA A 42 5.46 -13.36 -1.74
C ALA A 42 4.08 -13.85 -2.20
N PHE A 43 3.23 -12.98 -2.76
CA PHE A 43 1.82 -13.26 -2.97
C PHE A 43 1.31 -12.94 -4.38
N HIS A 44 0.34 -13.74 -4.83
CA HIS A 44 -0.64 -13.37 -5.85
C HIS A 44 -1.79 -12.61 -5.18
N PHE A 45 -2.14 -11.46 -5.74
CA PHE A 45 -3.21 -10.59 -5.28
C PHE A 45 -4.45 -10.87 -6.09
N GLU A 46 -5.55 -11.20 -5.41
CA GLU A 46 -6.82 -11.54 -6.05
C GLU A 46 -7.97 -10.84 -5.34
N TRP A 47 -9.02 -10.54 -6.09
CA TRP A 47 -10.27 -10.07 -5.52
C TRP A 47 -11.02 -11.23 -4.87
N PRO A 48 -11.71 -10.99 -3.74
CA PRO A 48 -12.66 -11.97 -3.22
C PRO A 48 -13.80 -12.17 -4.23
N VAL A 49 -14.41 -13.34 -4.20
CA VAL A 49 -15.55 -13.70 -5.04
C VAL A 49 -16.83 -13.77 -4.20
N ASP A 50 -17.94 -13.34 -4.78
CA ASP A 50 -19.27 -13.47 -4.18
C ASP A 50 -19.84 -14.90 -4.34
N ASP A 51 -21.03 -15.14 -3.79
CA ASP A 51 -21.73 -16.43 -3.86
C ASP A 51 -22.03 -16.90 -5.30
N GLN A 52 -21.96 -15.99 -6.28
CA GLN A 52 -22.16 -16.26 -7.70
C GLN A 52 -20.84 -16.46 -8.45
N GLY A 53 -19.71 -16.42 -7.75
CA GLY A 53 -18.37 -16.57 -8.31
C GLY A 53 -17.85 -15.33 -9.03
N LYS A 54 -18.46 -14.16 -8.81
CA LYS A 54 -18.02 -12.89 -9.41
C LYS A 54 -17.09 -12.14 -8.47
N GLU A 55 -16.03 -11.55 -9.01
CA GLU A 55 -15.10 -10.71 -8.25
C GLU A 55 -15.80 -9.47 -7.66
N VAL A 56 -15.57 -9.24 -6.37
CA VAL A 56 -15.95 -8.03 -5.65
C VAL A 56 -14.76 -7.06 -5.68
N ILE A 57 -14.79 -6.13 -6.63
CA ILE A 57 -13.68 -5.23 -6.95
C ILE A 57 -13.85 -3.90 -6.23
N CYS A 58 -12.80 -3.40 -5.57
CA CYS A 58 -12.73 -2.01 -5.12
C CYS A 58 -12.38 -1.10 -6.30
N GLY A 59 -13.30 -0.20 -6.65
CA GLY A 59 -13.15 0.73 -7.76
C GLY A 59 -12.07 1.79 -7.53
N VAL A 60 -11.46 2.26 -8.62
CA VAL A 60 -10.36 3.25 -8.59
C VAL A 60 -10.73 4.63 -8.05
N ASN A 61 -12.02 4.91 -7.84
CA ASN A 61 -12.53 6.16 -7.28
C ASN A 61 -13.20 5.96 -5.91
N GLU A 62 -13.14 4.76 -5.35
CA GLU A 62 -13.73 4.44 -4.05
C GLU A 62 -12.79 4.87 -2.93
N PHE A 63 -12.78 6.18 -2.67
CA PHE A 63 -12.01 6.78 -1.60
C PHE A 63 -12.94 7.43 -0.58
N ARG A 64 -12.48 7.45 0.67
CA ARG A 64 -13.09 8.22 1.74
C ARG A 64 -12.08 9.20 2.32
N ASP A 65 -12.60 10.36 2.69
CA ASP A 65 -11.92 11.23 3.63
C ASP A 65 -12.04 10.57 5.01
N THR A 66 -10.91 10.31 5.67
CA THR A 66 -10.94 9.85 7.07
C THR A 66 -11.54 10.95 7.97
N LEU A 67 -12.83 10.81 8.29
CA LEU A 67 -13.71 11.67 9.09
C LEU A 67 -13.05 12.39 10.31
N PRO A 68 -13.67 13.46 10.81
CA PRO A 68 -13.60 14.82 10.28
C PRO A 68 -12.29 15.56 10.68
N LYS A 69 -11.27 14.85 11.19
CA LYS A 69 -10.07 15.44 11.81
C LYS A 69 -8.75 15.05 11.13
N VAL A 70 -8.76 14.22 10.08
CA VAL A 70 -7.55 13.72 9.44
C VAL A 70 -7.47 14.21 7.99
N LEU A 71 -6.35 14.83 7.62
CA LEU A 71 -6.09 15.40 6.28
C LEU A 71 -5.63 14.34 5.25
N THR A 72 -6.02 13.08 5.43
CA THR A 72 -5.60 11.97 4.56
C THR A 72 -6.79 11.39 3.81
N VAL A 73 -6.53 11.01 2.56
CA VAL A 73 -7.46 10.26 1.72
C VAL A 73 -7.01 8.80 1.73
N SER A 74 -7.94 7.89 1.96
CA SER A 74 -7.69 6.45 1.87
C SER A 74 -8.79 5.75 1.07
N PRO A 75 -8.51 4.57 0.50
CA PRO A 75 -9.56 3.76 -0.11
C PRO A 75 -10.68 3.49 0.91
N THR A 76 -11.89 3.33 0.41
CA THR A 76 -12.97 2.68 1.17
C THR A 76 -12.51 1.29 1.60
N GLU A 77 -13.09 0.74 2.66
CA GLU A 77 -12.76 -0.61 3.12
C GLU A 77 -13.06 -1.64 2.02
N PHE A 78 -12.09 -2.50 1.73
CA PHE A 78 -12.20 -3.56 0.74
C PHE A 78 -11.47 -4.81 1.22
N ASP A 79 -11.98 -5.96 0.80
CA ASP A 79 -11.38 -7.25 1.08
C ASP A 79 -10.39 -7.64 -0.01
N ILE A 80 -9.44 -8.51 0.35
CA ILE A 80 -8.41 -9.00 -0.55
C ILE A 80 -8.03 -10.44 -0.24
N VAL A 81 -7.74 -11.22 -1.28
CA VAL A 81 -7.23 -12.58 -1.14
C VAL A 81 -5.75 -12.59 -1.52
N LEU A 82 -4.91 -12.99 -0.57
CA LEU A 82 -3.46 -13.14 -0.76
C LEU A 82 -3.12 -14.63 -0.88
N ARG A 83 -2.71 -15.08 -2.06
CA ARG A 83 -2.27 -16.46 -2.28
C ARG A 83 -0.74 -16.55 -2.30
N PRO A 84 -0.10 -17.35 -1.43
CA PRO A 84 1.35 -17.51 -1.45
C PRO A 84 1.87 -18.02 -2.81
N ARG A 85 2.92 -17.39 -3.34
CA ARG A 85 3.56 -17.78 -4.61
C ARG A 85 4.52 -18.97 -4.46
N LYS A 86 4.92 -19.28 -3.23
CA LYS A 86 5.95 -20.28 -2.92
C LYS A 86 5.40 -21.30 -1.95
N GLU A 87 5.74 -22.57 -2.19
CA GLU A 87 5.38 -23.66 -1.30
C GLU A 87 5.99 -23.45 0.10
N GLY A 88 5.19 -23.72 1.14
CA GLY A 88 5.60 -23.58 2.54
C GLY A 88 5.79 -22.15 3.04
N LEU A 89 5.54 -21.12 2.21
CA LEU A 89 5.67 -19.71 2.64
C LEU A 89 4.69 -19.36 3.76
N GLU A 90 3.43 -19.79 3.65
CA GLU A 90 2.41 -19.55 4.67
C GLU A 90 2.81 -20.11 6.04
N LEU A 91 3.26 -21.36 6.08
CA LEU A 91 3.73 -22.01 7.31
C LEU A 91 4.89 -21.23 7.95
N ARG A 92 5.83 -20.75 7.15
CA ARG A 92 6.96 -19.96 7.63
C ARG A 92 6.53 -18.61 8.18
N LEU A 93 5.55 -17.95 7.55
CA LEU A 93 5.02 -16.68 8.04
C LEU A 93 4.26 -16.87 9.36
N LEU A 94 3.43 -17.91 9.46
CA LEU A 94 2.72 -18.24 10.70
C LEU A 94 3.69 -18.61 11.84
N ALA A 95 4.78 -19.31 11.54
CA ALA A 95 5.83 -19.59 12.51
C ALA A 95 6.51 -18.30 12.99
N ALA A 96 6.90 -17.42 12.06
CA ALA A 96 7.53 -16.14 12.40
C ALA A 96 6.61 -15.23 13.23
N LEU A 97 5.30 -15.19 12.95
CA LEU A 97 4.35 -14.42 13.75
C LEU A 97 4.26 -14.92 15.19
N LYS A 98 4.18 -16.24 15.39
CA LYS A 98 4.16 -16.85 16.72
C LYS A 98 5.43 -16.55 17.52
N GLU A 99 6.58 -16.48 16.86
CA GLU A 99 7.85 -16.11 17.50
C GLU A 99 7.86 -14.65 17.99
N GLN A 100 7.20 -13.73 17.26
CA GLN A 100 7.06 -12.33 17.67
C GLN A 100 6.10 -12.15 18.85
N GLU A 101 5.07 -12.99 18.98
CA GLU A 101 4.11 -12.96 20.09
C GLU A 101 4.67 -13.50 21.41
N MET A 102 5.83 -14.15 21.38
CA MET A 102 6.51 -14.74 22.54
C MET A 102 7.57 -13.82 23.17
N ILE A 103 7.67 -12.57 22.68
CA ILE A 103 8.56 -11.52 23.17
C ILE A 103 7.75 -10.48 23.94
#